data_AF-A0A1I7VZF2-F1
#
_entry.id   AF-A0A1I7VZF2-F1
#
_cell.length_a   1.000
_cell.length_b   1.000
_cell.length_c   1.000
_cell.angle_alpha   90.00
_cell.angle_beta   90.00
_cell.angle_gamma   90.00
#
_symmetry.space_group_name_H-M   'P 1'
#
loop_
_entity.id
_entity.type
_entity.pdbx_description
1 polymer ?
#
loop_
_entity_poly.entity_id
_entity_poly.type
_entity_poly.pdbx_seq_one_letter_code
_entity_poly.pdbx_strand_id
1 'polypeptide(L)'
;MKDYGYRCKNDTESKVTFYFDNETEQCLPFLYEGCGGNENRFISIEECRLSCIPQDFGWCAMKAKAYEDNESNTVICSGPVSIPCPEKYICRHLAFFGICCPRKTEELFEQNFNPSCAKGKLVKIDGRDNFSVALLGKSCGDKFCPENSNCFQQEIFAYCCQ
;
A
#
# COMPACT_ATOMS: atom_id res chain seq x y z
N MET A 1 1.46 -9.64 9.89
CA MET A 1 0.81 -8.47 10.55
C MET A 1 1.90 -7.67 11.25
N LYS A 2 1.76 -6.34 11.36
CA LYS A 2 2.69 -5.54 12.19
C LYS A 2 2.62 -5.95 13.66
N ASP A 3 3.70 -5.70 14.37
CA ASP A 3 3.81 -5.86 15.82
C ASP A 3 4.58 -4.66 16.36
N TYR A 4 3.92 -3.85 17.20
CA TYR A 4 4.49 -2.64 17.80
C TYR A 4 5.66 -2.95 18.73
N GLY A 5 5.81 -4.20 19.19
CA GLY A 5 6.75 -4.56 20.22
C GLY A 5 6.39 -3.91 21.55
N TYR A 6 7.41 -3.61 22.34
CA TYR A 6 7.28 -2.89 23.60
C TYR A 6 8.47 -1.95 23.83
N ARG A 7 8.29 -0.94 24.68
CA ARG A 7 9.37 -0.03 25.09
C ARG A 7 10.49 -0.76 25.82
N CYS A 8 11.72 -0.61 25.33
CA CYS A 8 12.90 -1.22 25.94
C CYS A 8 13.18 -0.67 27.34
N LYS A 9 13.75 -1.50 28.22
CA LYS A 9 14.23 -1.08 29.55
C LYS A 9 15.50 -0.21 29.49
N ASN A 10 16.24 -0.28 28.38
CA ASN A 10 17.52 0.40 28.19
C ASN A 10 17.37 1.68 27.35
N ASP A 11 16.20 2.31 27.34
CA ASP A 11 15.89 3.54 26.60
C ASP A 11 16.17 3.51 25.09
N THR A 12 16.10 2.34 24.44
CA THR A 12 16.10 2.29 22.97
C THR A 12 14.91 3.09 22.44
N GLU A 13 15.20 4.05 21.58
CA GLU A 13 14.20 4.97 21.04
C GLU A 13 13.20 4.26 20.13
N SER A 14 11.93 4.66 20.23
CA SER A 14 10.90 4.23 19.28
C SER A 14 11.20 4.79 17.90
N LYS A 15 11.06 3.97 16.86
CA LYS A 15 11.42 4.35 15.49
C LYS A 15 10.32 3.97 14.51
N VAL A 16 10.06 4.85 13.55
CA VAL A 16 9.20 4.51 12.41
C VAL A 16 9.90 3.45 11.56
N THR A 17 9.23 2.31 11.40
CA THR A 17 9.67 1.16 10.60
C THR A 17 8.55 0.74 9.67
N PHE A 18 8.82 -0.16 8.74
CA PHE A 18 7.86 -0.59 7.73
C PHE A 18 7.44 -2.04 7.95
N TYR A 19 6.21 -2.39 7.59
CA TYR A 19 5.74 -3.77 7.56
C TYR A 19 4.98 -4.03 6.27
N PHE A 20 4.91 -5.29 5.85
CA PHE A 20 4.03 -5.68 4.76
C PHE A 20 2.60 -5.86 5.27
N ASP A 21 1.69 -5.06 4.72
CA ASP A 21 0.26 -5.13 4.96
C ASP A 21 -0.38 -6.09 3.96
N ASN A 22 -0.75 -7.27 4.45
CA ASN A 22 -1.26 -8.36 3.60
C ASN A 22 -2.64 -8.05 2.98
N GLU A 23 -3.37 -7.04 3.45
CA GLU A 23 -4.68 -6.69 2.89
C GLU A 23 -4.53 -5.77 1.69
N THR A 24 -3.71 -4.73 1.82
CA THR A 24 -3.47 -3.74 0.76
C THR A 24 -2.32 -4.13 -0.17
N GLU A 25 -1.55 -5.15 0.21
CA GLU A 25 -0.32 -5.59 -0.47
C GLU A 25 0.71 -4.46 -0.56
N GLN A 26 0.70 -3.55 0.41
CA GLN A 26 1.61 -2.42 0.49
C GLN A 26 2.57 -2.56 1.68
N CYS A 27 3.74 -1.96 1.53
CA CYS A 27 4.65 -1.72 2.64
C CYS A 27 4.28 -0.41 3.32
N LEU A 28 3.81 -0.49 4.56
CA LEU A 28 3.28 0.64 5.31
C LEU A 28 4.14 0.92 6.55
N PRO A 29 4.37 2.20 6.90
CA PRO A 29 5.09 2.60 8.09
C PRO A 29 4.24 2.48 9.35
N PHE A 30 4.90 2.22 10.48
CA PHE A 30 4.34 2.25 11.83
C PHE A 30 5.44 2.54 12.85
N LEU A 31 5.07 3.11 13.99
CA LEU A 31 5.99 3.36 15.10
C LEU A 31 6.24 2.06 15.88
N TYR A 32 7.45 1.51 15.76
CA TYR A 32 7.90 0.39 16.58
C TYR A 32 8.48 0.90 17.90
N GLU A 33 8.10 0.27 19.02
CA GLU A 33 8.43 0.77 20.37
C GLU A 33 9.87 0.50 20.81
N GLY A 34 10.64 -0.27 20.05
CA GLY A 34 12.08 -0.44 20.23
C GLY A 34 12.51 -1.87 20.56
N CYS A 35 11.69 -2.66 21.26
CA CYS A 35 12.01 -4.05 21.65
C CYS A 35 10.95 -5.08 21.24
N GLY A 36 11.39 -6.31 20.99
CA GLY A 36 10.53 -7.44 20.63
C GLY A 36 10.00 -7.35 19.19
N GLY A 37 8.71 -7.61 19.03
CA GLY A 37 8.05 -7.67 17.72
C GLY A 37 8.35 -8.95 16.94
N ASN A 38 8.07 -8.92 15.64
CA ASN A 38 8.22 -10.05 14.73
C ASN A 38 9.09 -9.72 13.50
N GLU A 39 9.26 -10.68 12.59
CA GLU A 39 10.09 -10.55 11.38
C GLU A 39 9.45 -9.70 10.27
N ASN A 40 8.15 -9.39 10.36
CA ASN A 40 7.47 -8.51 9.41
C ASN A 40 7.71 -7.04 9.79
N ARG A 41 8.98 -6.66 9.85
CA ARG A 41 9.46 -5.33 10.22
C ARG A 41 10.77 -5.02 9.49
N PHE A 42 10.78 -3.91 8.78
CA PHE A 42 11.86 -3.49 7.89
C PHE A 42 12.29 -2.06 8.21
N ILE A 43 13.58 -1.75 8.01
CA ILE A 43 14.13 -0.43 8.34
C ILE A 43 13.83 0.62 7.27
N SER A 44 13.53 0.19 6.04
CA SER A 44 13.12 1.07 4.94
C SER A 44 11.98 0.48 4.12
N ILE A 45 11.29 1.33 3.35
CA ILE A 45 10.23 0.90 2.45
C ILE A 45 10.79 0.02 1.33
N GLU A 46 12.01 0.30 0.86
CA GLU A 46 12.69 -0.47 -0.19
C GLU A 46 12.95 -1.90 0.27
N GLU A 47 13.48 -2.07 1.49
CA GLU A 47 13.74 -3.39 2.05
C GLU A 47 12.44 -4.19 2.13
N CYS A 48 11.37 -3.60 2.67
CA CYS A 48 10.06 -4.25 2.72
C CYS A 48 9.56 -4.63 1.32
N ARG A 49 9.65 -3.73 0.34
CA ARG A 49 9.18 -3.99 -1.03
C ARG A 49 9.97 -5.12 -1.69
N LEU A 50 11.30 -5.11 -1.56
CA LEU A 50 12.17 -6.15 -2.09
C LEU A 50 11.94 -7.51 -1.43
N SER A 51 11.62 -7.53 -0.14
CA SER A 51 11.35 -8.76 0.61
C SER A 51 9.95 -9.32 0.37
N CYS A 52 8.94 -8.48 0.17
CA CYS A 52 7.54 -8.89 0.25
C CYS A 52 6.69 -8.69 -1.00
N ILE A 53 7.11 -7.86 -1.97
CA ILE A 53 6.33 -7.57 -3.17
C ILE A 53 7.03 -8.19 -4.40
N PRO A 54 6.58 -9.37 -4.86
CA PRO A 54 7.06 -9.95 -6.11
C PRO A 54 6.79 -9.02 -7.30
N GLN A 55 7.62 -9.12 -8.34
CA GLN A 55 7.53 -8.31 -9.57
C GLN A 55 6.21 -8.54 -10.34
N ASP A 56 5.55 -9.67 -10.09
CA ASP A 56 4.35 -10.18 -10.73
C ASP A 56 3.12 -10.19 -9.78
N PHE A 57 3.19 -9.51 -8.64
CA PHE A 57 2.18 -9.56 -7.58
C PHE A 57 1.14 -8.42 -7.65
N GLY A 58 -0.09 -8.71 -7.19
CA GLY A 58 -1.16 -7.72 -7.08
C GLY A 58 -1.97 -7.52 -8.36
N TRP A 59 -2.75 -8.55 -8.74
CA TRP A 59 -3.58 -8.53 -9.95
C TRP A 59 -4.65 -7.45 -9.87
N CYS A 60 -5.35 -7.36 -8.72
CA CYS A 60 -6.31 -6.30 -8.44
C CYS A 60 -6.06 -5.71 -7.05
N ALA A 61 -6.50 -4.48 -6.84
CA ALA A 61 -6.42 -3.79 -5.57
C ALA A 61 -7.06 -4.60 -4.43
N MET A 62 -6.46 -4.49 -3.24
CA MET A 62 -6.93 -5.13 -2.00
C MET A 62 -7.17 -6.64 -2.11
N LYS A 63 -6.34 -7.36 -2.90
CA LYS A 63 -6.50 -8.81 -3.15
C LYS A 63 -7.86 -9.20 -3.73
N ALA A 64 -8.52 -8.26 -4.41
CA ALA A 64 -9.77 -8.57 -5.07
C ALA A 64 -9.54 -9.65 -6.14
N LYS A 65 -10.50 -10.57 -6.25
CA LYS A 65 -10.43 -11.61 -7.29
C LYS A 65 -10.66 -10.97 -8.66
N ALA A 66 -9.77 -11.25 -9.61
CA ALA A 66 -9.96 -10.87 -11.00
C ALA A 66 -11.21 -11.57 -11.59
N TYR A 67 -11.79 -10.98 -12.63
CA TYR A 67 -12.87 -11.63 -13.34
C TYR A 67 -12.36 -12.88 -14.06
N GLU A 68 -13.06 -13.99 -13.85
CA GLU A 68 -12.83 -15.25 -14.53
C GLU A 68 -13.99 -15.56 -15.48
N ASP A 69 -13.70 -16.21 -16.59
CA ASP A 69 -14.70 -16.76 -17.49
C ASP A 69 -15.35 -18.03 -16.92
N ASN A 70 -16.24 -18.66 -17.69
CA ASN A 70 -16.95 -19.87 -17.27
C ASN A 70 -16.01 -21.08 -17.08
N GLU A 71 -14.79 -21.03 -17.61
CA GLU A 71 -13.77 -22.07 -17.50
C GLU A 71 -12.76 -21.77 -16.37
N SER A 72 -13.04 -20.75 -15.55
CA SER A 72 -12.16 -20.26 -14.48
C SER A 72 -10.84 -19.64 -14.99
N ASN A 73 -10.79 -19.22 -16.26
CA ASN A 73 -9.63 -18.50 -16.79
C ASN A 73 -9.77 -17.00 -16.52
N THR A 74 -8.70 -16.36 -16.09
CA THR A 74 -8.68 -14.89 -15.92
C THR A 74 -8.85 -14.19 -17.27
N VAL A 75 -9.79 -13.25 -17.35
CA VAL A 75 -10.08 -12.52 -18.59
C VAL A 75 -9.07 -11.41 -18.82
N ILE A 76 -8.41 -11.46 -19.97
CA ILE A 76 -7.47 -10.45 -20.46
C ILE A 76 -8.22 -9.39 -21.28
N CYS A 77 -8.15 -8.13 -20.83
CA CYS A 77 -8.80 -6.99 -21.48
C CYS A 77 -7.87 -6.13 -22.32
N SER A 78 -6.55 -6.30 -22.17
CA SER A 78 -5.54 -5.64 -22.99
C SER A 78 -4.39 -6.62 -23.26
N GLY A 79 -4.03 -6.81 -24.52
CA GLY A 79 -3.03 -7.78 -24.93
C GLY A 79 -3.32 -8.35 -26.32
N PRO A 80 -2.71 -9.49 -26.68
CA PRO A 80 -2.93 -10.14 -27.97
C PRO A 80 -4.40 -10.53 -28.22
N VAL A 81 -5.13 -10.83 -27.14
CA VAL A 81 -6.57 -11.02 -27.12
C VAL A 81 -7.14 -9.99 -26.13
N SER A 82 -8.01 -9.10 -26.61
CA SER A 82 -8.62 -8.05 -25.79
C SER A 82 -10.13 -8.25 -25.74
N ILE A 83 -10.63 -8.66 -24.58
CA ILE A 83 -12.06 -8.82 -24.32
C ILE A 83 -12.50 -7.66 -23.42
N PRO A 84 -13.55 -6.90 -23.78
CA PRO A 84 -14.07 -5.86 -22.91
C PRO A 84 -14.48 -6.42 -21.54
N CYS A 85 -14.14 -5.69 -20.47
CA CYS A 85 -14.52 -6.11 -19.14
C CYS A 85 -16.05 -6.07 -18.94
N PRO A 86 -16.63 -7.03 -18.21
CA PRO A 86 -18.04 -7.03 -17.85
C PRO A 86 -18.46 -5.80 -17.04
N GLU A 87 -19.77 -5.63 -16.90
CA GLU A 87 -20.33 -4.59 -16.02
C GLU A 87 -19.75 -4.71 -14.61
N LYS A 88 -19.42 -3.57 -13.98
CA LYS A 88 -18.76 -3.45 -12.67
C LYS A 88 -17.27 -3.85 -12.63
N TYR A 89 -16.67 -4.21 -13.75
CA TYR A 89 -15.23 -4.42 -13.86
C TYR A 89 -14.56 -3.31 -14.67
N ILE A 90 -13.29 -3.06 -14.40
CA ILE A 90 -12.45 -2.12 -15.14
C ILE A 90 -11.19 -2.84 -15.61
N CYS A 91 -10.68 -2.45 -16.78
CA CYS A 91 -9.44 -2.99 -17.29
C CYS A 91 -8.26 -2.36 -16.55
N ARG A 92 -7.62 -3.12 -15.67
CA ARG A 92 -6.40 -2.71 -14.98
C ARG A 92 -5.20 -3.16 -15.82
N HIS A 93 -4.42 -2.20 -16.31
CA HIS A 93 -3.23 -2.48 -17.10
C HIS A 93 -2.05 -2.82 -16.17
N LEU A 94 -1.48 -4.00 -16.38
CA LEU A 94 -0.23 -4.45 -15.78
C LEU A 94 0.92 -4.17 -16.77
N ALA A 95 2.13 -4.67 -16.47
CA ALA A 95 3.33 -4.40 -17.27
C ALA A 95 3.21 -4.81 -18.76
N PHE A 96 2.48 -5.89 -19.07
CA PHE A 96 2.41 -6.45 -20.43
C PHE A 96 1.00 -6.72 -20.94
N PHE A 97 0.03 -6.87 -20.04
CA PHE A 97 -1.35 -7.17 -20.36
C PHE A 97 -2.26 -6.47 -19.35
N GLY A 98 -3.56 -6.41 -19.65
CA GLY A 98 -4.56 -5.91 -18.72
C GLY A 98 -5.54 -7.00 -18.33
N ILE A 99 -6.02 -6.96 -17.10
CA ILE A 99 -7.04 -7.88 -16.60
C ILE A 99 -8.26 -7.12 -16.08
N CYS A 100 -9.39 -7.81 -15.98
CA CYS A 100 -10.61 -7.23 -15.46
C CYS A 100 -10.66 -7.32 -13.92
N CYS A 101 -10.59 -6.17 -13.26
CA CYS A 101 -10.65 -6.06 -11.80
C CYS A 101 -11.94 -5.38 -11.33
N PRO A 102 -12.45 -5.69 -10.11
CA PRO A 102 -13.65 -5.06 -9.59
C PRO A 102 -13.50 -3.53 -9.50
N ARG A 103 -14.32 -2.81 -10.27
CA ARG A 103 -14.22 -1.36 -10.46
C ARG A 103 -14.26 -0.60 -9.12
N LYS A 104 -15.20 -0.96 -8.25
CA LYS A 104 -15.37 -0.30 -6.95
C LYS A 104 -14.10 -0.36 -6.10
N THR A 105 -13.42 -1.50 -6.08
CA THR A 105 -12.20 -1.70 -5.27
C THR A 105 -11.02 -0.95 -5.89
N GLU A 106 -10.87 -1.01 -7.21
CA GLU A 106 -9.84 -0.26 -7.94
C GLU A 106 -9.99 1.26 -7.73
N GLU A 107 -11.19 1.80 -7.92
CA GLU A 107 -11.46 3.22 -7.76
C GLU A 107 -11.25 3.69 -6.32
N LEU A 108 -11.70 2.91 -5.33
CA LEU A 108 -11.49 3.24 -3.91
C LEU A 108 -10.00 3.23 -3.56
N PHE A 109 -9.26 2.22 -4.01
CA PHE A 109 -7.83 2.12 -3.77
C PHE A 109 -7.08 3.30 -4.39
N GLU A 110 -7.35 3.62 -5.66
CA GLU A 110 -6.72 4.72 -6.38
C GLU A 110 -6.95 6.07 -5.67
N GLN A 111 -8.18 6.33 -5.23
CA GLN A 111 -8.53 7.55 -4.49
C GLN A 111 -7.79 7.65 -3.14
N ASN A 112 -7.63 6.52 -2.44
CA ASN A 112 -6.95 6.48 -1.15
C ASN A 112 -5.42 6.52 -1.30
N PHE A 113 -4.89 5.99 -2.41
CA PHE A 113 -3.45 5.89 -2.69
C PHE A 113 -2.85 7.22 -3.17
N ASN A 114 -3.66 8.08 -3.78
CA ASN A 114 -3.26 9.41 -4.25
C ASN A 114 -3.97 10.55 -3.48
N PRO A 115 -3.76 10.69 -2.16
CA PRO A 115 -4.42 11.73 -1.38
C PRO A 115 -3.87 13.12 -1.70
N SER A 116 -4.65 14.14 -1.33
CA SER A 116 -4.24 15.53 -1.40
C SER A 116 -4.57 16.26 -0.09
N CYS A 117 -3.69 17.20 0.28
CA CYS A 117 -3.87 18.00 1.48
C CYS A 117 -4.72 19.23 1.18
N ALA A 118 -5.84 19.40 1.90
CA ALA A 118 -6.64 20.62 1.81
C ALA A 118 -5.88 21.86 2.32
N LYS A 119 -4.97 21.65 3.29
CA LYS A 119 -4.04 22.65 3.83
C LYS A 119 -2.67 22.02 4.00
N GLY A 120 -1.63 22.76 3.65
CA GLY A 120 -0.25 22.28 3.73
C GLY A 120 0.17 21.43 2.53
N LYS A 121 1.34 20.81 2.63
CA LYS A 121 1.94 19.93 1.64
C LYS A 121 1.79 18.49 2.08
N LEU A 122 1.50 17.61 1.11
CA LEU A 122 1.52 16.17 1.32
C LEU A 122 2.94 15.74 1.68
N VAL A 123 3.08 15.03 2.81
CA VAL A 123 4.35 14.42 3.19
C VAL A 123 4.65 13.28 2.23
N LYS A 124 5.86 13.28 1.70
CA LYS A 124 6.36 12.27 0.78
C LYS A 124 7.63 11.65 1.33
N ILE A 125 7.90 10.42 0.92
CA ILE A 125 9.16 9.74 1.13
C ILE A 125 9.87 9.53 -0.21
N ASP A 126 11.19 9.56 -0.17
CA ASP A 126 12.00 9.23 -1.33
C ASP A 126 11.75 7.77 -1.71
N GLY A 127 11.47 7.53 -2.98
CA GLY A 127 11.39 6.20 -3.57
C GLY A 127 12.59 5.93 -4.48
N ARG A 128 12.42 4.96 -5.39
CA ARG A 128 13.43 4.63 -6.40
C ARG A 128 13.55 5.76 -7.43
N ASP A 129 14.75 5.95 -7.98
CA ASP A 129 15.01 6.81 -9.15
C ASP A 129 14.56 8.28 -8.99
N ASN A 130 14.79 8.89 -7.81
CA ASN A 130 14.43 10.27 -7.48
C ASN A 130 12.91 10.58 -7.51
N PHE A 131 12.05 9.57 -7.57
CA PHE A 131 10.61 9.77 -7.44
C PHE A 131 10.17 9.76 -5.98
N SER A 132 9.55 10.85 -5.53
CA SER A 132 8.94 10.94 -4.20
C SER A 132 7.49 10.43 -4.24
N VAL A 133 7.17 9.50 -3.35
CA VAL A 133 5.83 8.91 -3.21
C VAL A 133 5.17 9.37 -1.93
N ALA A 134 3.83 9.40 -1.88
CA ALA A 134 3.09 9.77 -0.68
C ALA A 134 3.46 8.87 0.51
N LEU A 135 3.67 9.47 1.69
CA LEU A 135 3.82 8.71 2.92
C LEU A 135 2.44 8.22 3.38
N LEU A 136 2.11 6.98 3.02
CA LEU A 136 0.85 6.33 3.37
C LEU A 136 1.08 5.34 4.50
N GLY A 137 0.28 5.42 5.57
CA GLY A 137 0.18 4.42 6.63
C GLY A 137 -1.15 3.68 6.58
N LYS A 138 -1.31 2.62 7.40
CA LYS A 138 -2.60 1.92 7.51
C LYS A 138 -3.60 2.74 8.32
N SER A 139 -3.16 3.31 9.43
CA SER A 139 -3.99 4.13 10.29
C SER A 139 -3.22 5.24 10.99
N CYS A 140 -3.89 6.32 11.38
CA CYS A 140 -3.27 7.35 12.22
C CYS A 140 -2.83 6.84 13.60
N GLY A 141 -3.41 5.73 14.07
CA GLY A 141 -2.98 5.05 15.29
C GLY A 141 -1.57 4.47 15.20
N ASP A 142 -1.04 4.29 13.99
CA ASP A 142 0.32 3.80 13.75
C ASP A 142 1.42 4.83 14.02
N LYS A 143 1.06 6.10 14.29
CA LYS A 143 1.99 7.18 14.68
C LYS A 143 3.22 7.30 13.76
N PHE A 144 3.00 7.14 12.46
CA PHE A 144 4.06 7.16 11.44
C PHE A 144 4.35 8.55 10.87
N CYS A 145 3.47 9.52 11.12
CA CYS A 145 3.64 10.88 10.62
C CYS A 145 4.85 11.58 11.30
N PRO A 146 5.67 12.32 10.54
CA PRO A 146 6.80 13.05 11.09
C PRO A 146 6.35 14.19 12.01
N GLU A 147 7.28 14.72 12.80
CA GLU A 147 7.03 15.88 13.64
C GLU A 147 6.47 17.07 12.85
N ASN A 148 5.60 17.86 13.47
CA ASN A 148 4.92 19.00 12.87
C ASN A 148 4.01 18.67 11.67
N SER A 149 3.61 17.41 11.50
CA SER A 149 2.61 17.02 10.51
C SER A 149 1.34 16.48 11.18
N ASN A 150 0.21 16.67 10.50
CA ASN A 150 -1.09 16.16 10.94
C ASN A 150 -1.45 14.91 10.15
N CYS A 151 -1.95 13.89 10.85
CA CYS A 151 -2.44 12.67 10.22
C CYS A 151 -3.92 12.79 9.82
N PHE A 152 -4.26 12.28 8.64
CA PHE A 152 -5.61 12.21 8.12
C PHE A 152 -5.94 10.76 7.78
N GLN A 153 -7.02 10.25 8.38
CA GLN A 153 -7.50 8.88 8.15
C GLN A 153 -8.46 8.86 6.95
N GLN A 154 -8.23 7.94 6.03
CA GLN A 154 -9.16 7.57 4.96
C GLN A 154 -9.67 6.15 5.16
N GLU A 155 -10.40 5.61 4.18
CA GLU A 155 -11.02 4.30 4.23
C GLU A 155 -9.98 3.15 4.20
N ILE A 156 -8.96 3.27 3.35
CA ILE A 156 -7.92 2.23 3.18
C ILE A 156 -6.60 2.64 3.85
N PHE A 157 -6.21 3.91 3.69
CA PHE A 157 -4.92 4.42 4.15
C PHE A 157 -5.09 5.65 5.05
N ALA A 158 -4.02 5.99 5.76
CA ALA A 158 -3.83 7.28 6.39
C ALA A 158 -2.66 8.01 5.73
N TYR A 159 -2.67 9.34 5.75
CA TYR A 159 -1.62 10.17 5.15
C TYR A 159 -1.31 11.37 6.04
N CYS A 160 -0.19 12.03 5.79
CA CYS A 160 0.27 13.16 6.59
C CYS A 160 0.34 14.44 5.76
N CYS A 161 -0.10 15.55 6.34
CA CYS A 161 0.06 16.90 5.76
C CYS A 161 0.87 17.80 6.69
N GLN A 162 1.74 18.60 6.11
CA GLN A 162 2.59 19.57 6.81
C GLN A 162 2.30 21.00 6.36
#